data_AF-A0A8H9CJL7-F1
#
_entry.id   AF-A0A8H9CJL7-F1
#
_cell.length_a   1.000
_cell.length_b   1.000
_cell.length_c   1.000
_cell.angle_alpha   90.00
_cell.angle_beta   90.00
_cell.angle_gamma   90.00
#
_symmetry.space_group_name_H-M   'P 1'
#
loop_
_entity.id
_entity.type
_entity.pdbx_description
1 polymer ?
#
loop_
_entity_poly.entity_id
_entity_poly.type
_entity_poly.pdbx_seq_one_letter_code
_entity_poly.pdbx_strand_id
1 'polypeptide(L)' 'MARKKTAPDFEQSLSELQTLVERLESGELSLEDSLAAFEQGIRLTRECQGALGQAEQKVQILLGQDGQTAPFDAEGEAQ' A
#
# COMPACT_ATOMS: atom_id res chain seq x y z
N MET A 1 -3.91 -24.25 -15.32
CA MET A 1 -2.84 -23.41 -14.74
C MET A 1 -3.34 -21.96 -14.74
N ALA A 2 -4.03 -21.55 -13.68
CA ALA A 2 -4.69 -20.23 -13.64
C ALA A 2 -3.65 -19.13 -13.39
N ARG A 3 -3.66 -18.09 -14.23
CA ARG A 3 -2.86 -16.86 -14.08
C ARG A 3 -2.94 -16.37 -12.63
N LYS A 4 -1.79 -16.31 -11.95
CA LYS A 4 -1.67 -15.72 -10.62
C LYS A 4 -1.99 -14.22 -10.76
N LYS A 5 -3.25 -13.87 -10.49
CA LYS A 5 -3.77 -12.49 -10.45
C LYS A 5 -3.17 -11.79 -9.23
N THR A 6 -1.90 -11.38 -9.30
CA THR A 6 -1.26 -10.61 -8.20
C THR A 6 -1.23 -9.12 -8.50
N ALA A 7 -1.33 -8.72 -9.78
CA ALA A 7 -1.32 -7.32 -10.18
C ALA A 7 -2.62 -6.51 -9.90
N PRO A 8 -3.85 -7.06 -9.85
CA PRO A 8 -5.03 -6.22 -9.64
C PRO A 8 -5.16 -5.70 -8.21
N ASP A 9 -4.48 -6.28 -7.23
CA ASP A 9 -4.62 -5.95 -5.81
C ASP A 9 -3.97 -4.59 -5.47
N PHE A 10 -2.73 -4.35 -5.95
CA PHE A 10 -2.01 -3.12 -5.64
C PHE A 10 -2.63 -1.86 -6.28
N GLU A 11 -2.81 -1.87 -7.60
CA GLU A 11 -3.33 -0.71 -8.33
C GLU A 11 -4.74 -0.34 -7.86
N GLN A 12 -5.56 -1.35 -7.53
CA GLN A 12 -6.88 -1.13 -6.98
C GLN A 12 -6.83 -0.55 -5.57
N SER A 13 -6.08 -1.15 -4.64
CA SER A 13 -5.96 -0.62 -3.28
C SER A 13 -5.34 0.78 -3.24
N LEU A 14 -4.41 1.07 -4.15
CA LEU A 14 -3.83 2.42 -4.31
C LEU A 14 -4.86 3.43 -4.82
N SER A 15 -5.66 3.06 -5.82
CA SER A 15 -6.74 3.91 -6.34
C SER A 15 -7.81 4.20 -5.28
N GLU A 16 -8.20 3.18 -4.51
CA GLU A 16 -9.16 3.33 -3.41
C GLU A 16 -8.59 4.24 -2.31
N LEU A 17 -7.29 4.12 -2.00
CA LEU A 17 -6.62 4.96 -1.02
C LEU A 17 -6.58 6.43 -1.47
N GLN A 18 -6.28 6.70 -2.74
CA GLN A 18 -6.30 8.07 -3.29
C GLN A 18 -7.69 8.70 -3.19
N THR A 19 -8.74 7.97 -3.59
CA THR A 19 -10.12 8.45 -3.48
C THR A 19 -10.50 8.73 -2.02
N LEU A 20 -10.01 7.91 -1.09
CA LEU A 20 -10.27 8.09 0.33
C LEU A 20 -9.57 9.33 0.89
N VAL A 21 -8.34 9.58 0.49
CA VAL A 21 -7.59 10.80 0.84
C VAL A 21 -8.28 12.04 0.30
N GLU A 22 -8.69 12.05 -0.97
CA GLU A 22 -9.45 13.16 -1.56
C GLU A 22 -10.73 13.48 -0.77
N ARG A 23 -11.44 12.43 -0.31
CA ARG A 23 -12.63 12.60 0.53
C ARG A 23 -12.30 13.17 1.91
N LEU A 24 -11.20 12.74 2.54
CA LEU A 24 -10.75 13.31 3.82
C LEU A 24 -10.34 14.78 3.68
N GLU A 25 -9.65 15.13 2.59
CA GLU A 25 -9.20 16.50 2.29
C GLU A 25 -10.34 17.44 1.93
N SER A 26 -11.47 16.92 1.41
CA SER A 26 -12.66 17.73 1.10
C SER A 26 -13.26 18.42 2.34
N GLY A 27 -13.07 17.85 3.53
CA GLY A 27 -13.62 18.37 4.78
C GLY A 27 -15.15 18.22 4.92
N GLU A 28 -15.81 17.50 4.01
CA GLU A 28 -17.27 17.30 4.04
C GLU A 28 -17.71 16.13 4.92
N LEU A 29 -16.77 15.35 5.46
CA LEU A 29 -17.06 14.17 6.28
C LEU A 29 -17.41 14.55 7.72
N SER A 30 -18.38 13.82 8.29
CA SER A 30 -18.62 13.85 9.73
C SER A 30 -17.42 13.25 10.48
N LEU A 31 -17.35 13.45 11.80
CA LEU A 31 -16.30 12.85 12.63
C LEU A 31 -16.31 11.32 12.54
N GLU A 32 -17.48 10.69 12.61
CA GLU A 32 -17.63 9.23 12.50
C GLU A 32 -17.18 8.73 11.12
N ASP A 33 -17.59 9.42 10.04
CA ASP A 33 -17.17 9.05 8.68
C ASP A 33 -15.67 9.25 8.47
N SER A 34 -15.09 10.28 9.08
CA SER A 34 -13.65 10.55 9.03
C SER A 34 -12.85 9.45 9.72
N LEU A 35 -13.33 8.94 10.87
CA LEU A 35 -12.71 7.82 11.56
C LEU A 35 -12.82 6.52 10.74
N ALA A 36 -13.99 6.24 10.17
CA ALA A 36 -14.18 5.08 9.30
C ALA A 36 -13.29 5.13 8.06
N ALA A 37 -13.19 6.31 7.42
CA ALA A 37 -12.30 6.52 6.29
C ALA A 37 -10.83 6.30 6.70
N PHE A 38 -10.41 6.85 7.85
CA PHE A 38 -9.05 6.65 8.35
C PHE A 38 -8.71 5.17 8.57
N GLU A 39 -9.59 4.40 9.22
CA GLU A 39 -9.40 2.95 9.42
C GLU A 39 -9.25 2.20 8.10
N GLN A 40 -10.07 2.55 7.10
CA GLN A 40 -9.98 1.97 5.77
C GLN A 40 -8.68 2.37 5.06
N GLY A 41 -8.23 3.62 5.19
CA GLY A 41 -6.94 4.09 4.67
C GLY A 41 -5.74 3.33 5.24
N ILE A 42 -5.76 3.03 6.55
CA ILE A 42 -4.72 2.20 7.19
C ILE A 42 -4.70 0.78 6.62
N ARG A 43 -5.87 0.19 6.38
CA ARG A 43 -5.98 -1.15 5.78
C ARG A 43 -5.39 -1.16 4.37
N LEU A 44 -5.83 -0.24 3.51
CA LEU A 44 -5.35 -0.13 2.12
C LEU A 44 -3.84 0.13 2.05
N THR A 45 -3.30 0.94 2.95
CA THR A 45 -1.86 1.19 3.06
C THR A 45 -1.08 -0.09 3.36
N ARG A 46 -1.57 -0.93 4.29
CA ARG A 46 -0.93 -2.21 4.62
C ARG A 46 -0.98 -3.20 3.46
N GLU A 47 -2.09 -3.23 2.72
CA GLU A 47 -2.22 -4.05 1.51
C GLU A 47 -1.20 -3.62 0.45
N CYS A 48 -1.07 -2.31 0.22
CA CYS A 48 -0.08 -1.76 -0.71
C CYS A 48 1.35 -2.15 -0.31
N GLN A 49 1.71 -1.96 0.97
CA GLN A 49 3.02 -2.35 1.51
C GLN A 49 3.29 -3.86 1.35
N GLY A 50 2.29 -4.69 1.63
CA GLY A 50 2.38 -6.14 1.46
C GLY A 50 2.58 -6.56 0.00
N ALA A 51 1.91 -5.90 -0.93
CA ALA A 51 2.09 -6.15 -2.36
C ALA A 51 3.48 -5.71 -2.86
N LEU A 52 3.97 -4.55 -2.41
CA LEU A 52 5.32 -4.07 -2.73
C LEU A 52 6.40 -5.00 -2.17
N GLY A 53 6.27 -5.46 -0.91
CA GLY A 53 7.22 -6.41 -0.32
C GLY A 53 7.27 -7.74 -1.06
N GLN A 54 6.12 -8.26 -1.53
CA GLN A 54 6.08 -9.46 -2.38
C GLN A 54 6.77 -9.24 -3.73
N ALA A 55 6.59 -8.06 -4.34
CA ALA A 55 7.24 -7.70 -5.60
C ALA A 55 8.76 -7.61 -5.42
N GLU A 56 9.22 -6.93 -4.36
CA GLU A 56 10.63 -6.82 -4.01
C GLU A 56 11.27 -8.19 -3.78
N GLN A 57 10.65 -9.04 -2.97
CA GLN A 57 11.14 -10.40 -2.71
C GLN A 57 11.30 -11.19 -4.02
N LYS A 58 10.33 -11.07 -4.93
CA LYS A 58 10.38 -11.74 -6.23
C LYS A 58 11.54 -11.22 -7.09
N VAL A 59 11.80 -9.92 -7.06
CA VAL A 59 12.93 -9.31 -7.77
C VAL A 59 14.26 -9.79 -7.20
N GLN A 60 14.41 -9.85 -5.87
CA GLN A 60 15.63 -10.35 -5.22
C GLN A 60 15.93 -11.82 -5.60
N ILE A 61 14.91 -12.69 -5.58
CA ILE A 61 15.05 -14.09 -6.00
C ILE A 61 15.53 -14.18 -7.46
N LEU A 62 15.00 -13.34 -8.35
CA LEU A 62 15.41 -13.31 -9.76
C LEU A 62 16.84 -12.80 -9.96
N LEU A 63 17.30 -11.88 -9.09
CA LEU A 63 18.66 -11.34 -9.09
C LEU A 63 19.69 -12.26 -8.41
N GLY A 64 19.25 -13.39 -7.81
CA GLY A 64 20.13 -14.32 -7.11
C GLY A 64 20.75 -13.74 -5.83
N GLN A 65 20.14 -12.70 -5.25
CA GLN A 65 20.57 -12.13 -3.97
C GLN A 65 19.82 -12.85 -2.84
N ASP A 66 20.54 -13.71 -2.10
CA ASP A 66 20.02 -14.39 -0.93
C ASP A 66 19.81 -13.39 0.23
N GLY A 67 18.58 -12.88 0.34
CA GLY A 67 17.91 -12.70 1.64
C GLY A 67 18.45 -11.65 2.61
N GLN A 68 18.74 -10.42 2.16
CA GLN A 68 18.80 -9.27 3.06
C GLN A 68 17.66 -8.30 2.72
N THR A 69 16.49 -8.51 3.33
CA THR A 69 15.40 -7.53 3.34
C THR A 69 15.67 -6.55 4.47
N ALA A 70 16.16 -5.36 4.14
CA ALA A 70 16.00 -4.22 5.03
C ALA A 70 14.57 -3.66 4.82
N PRO A 71 13.84 -3.29 5.88
CA PRO A 71 12.61 -2.52 5.72
C PRO A 71 12.89 -1.31 4.83
N PHE A 72 11.97 -1.00 3.92
CA PHE A 72 11.96 0.30 3.26
C PHE A 72 11.59 1.35 4.31
N ASP A 73 12.60 1.90 4.99
CA ASP A 73 12.43 3.06 5.85
C ASP A 73 12.18 4.28 4.95
N ALA A 74 10.90 4.65 4.83
CA ALA A 74 10.47 5.90 4.20
C ALA A 74 10.78 7.13 5.09
N GLU A 75 11.74 7.02 6.01
CA GLU A 75 12.19 8.06 6.93
C GLU A 75 13.54 8.62 6.44
N GLY A 76 13.55 9.11 5.20
CA GLY A 76 14.75 9.64 4.54
C GLY A 76 14.72 11.14 4.23
N GLU A 77 13.60 11.85 4.46
CA GLU A 77 13.46 13.28 4.14
C GLU A 77 12.62 14.02 5.19
N ALA A 78 13.21 14.28 6.35
CA ALA A 78 12.82 15.37 7.23
C ALA A 78 14.07 15.91 7.94
N GLN A 79 14.87 16.69 7.21
CA GLN A 79 15.84 17.62 7.77
C GLN A 79 15.47 19.03 7.32
#